data_AF-A0AAW2V6E2-F1
#
_entry.id   AF-A0AAW2V6E2-F1
#
_cell.length_a   1.000
_cell.length_b   1.000
_cell.length_c   1.000
_cell.angle_alpha   90.00
_cell.angle_beta   90.00
_cell.angle_gamma   90.00
#
_symmetry.space_group_name_H-M   'P 1'
#
loop_
_entity.id
_entity.type
_entity.pdbx_description
1 polymer ?
#
loop_
_entity_poly.entity_id
_entity_poly.type
_entity_poly.pdbx_seq_one_letter_code
_entity_poly.pdbx_strand_id
1 'polypeptide(L)'
;MDEDDDLVEAEKAELTNKIHILELNLFILGNVRMDVMDVLQLPPNLHTLQLDYYKCNRFPKWITSFNYLRELSIRKCRNCSSLPLLGILPMLEELSVYHMENLEWVGNEFLGIKENVDEPSSSKFPMLKKLCFDHCNKWEEWKDISEEVKNSFSVMPNLCRLQITNCGRLKSLPHRLLRLTSSLQTLYIEECQFLTLRYKKSWGPNDNHLISHIPDLSIVFESKYYGYYDHMYGYY
;
A
#
# COMPACT_ATOMS: atom_id res chain seq x y z
N MET A 1 -35.10 5.73 1.34
CA MET A 1 -34.21 4.55 1.26
C MET A 1 -34.03 4.15 2.70
N ASP A 2 -34.83 3.18 3.11
CA ASP A 2 -34.97 2.80 4.51
C ASP A 2 -33.74 2.00 4.94
N GLU A 3 -33.30 2.19 6.19
CA GLU A 3 -32.04 1.65 6.70
C GLU A 3 -31.96 0.11 6.64
N ASP A 4 -33.10 -0.57 6.65
CA ASP A 4 -33.19 -2.02 6.53
C ASP A 4 -33.02 -2.51 5.07
N ASP A 5 -33.33 -1.70 4.06
CA ASP A 5 -33.33 -2.15 2.66
C ASP A 5 -31.91 -2.45 2.15
N ASP A 6 -30.92 -1.60 2.46
CA ASP A 6 -29.53 -1.80 2.01
C ASP A 6 -28.87 -3.02 2.68
N LEU A 7 -29.19 -3.28 3.95
CA LEU A 7 -28.71 -4.45 4.68
C LEU A 7 -29.33 -5.73 4.10
N VAL A 8 -30.64 -5.71 3.86
CA VAL A 8 -31.37 -6.83 3.26
C VAL A 8 -30.87 -7.12 1.84
N GLU A 9 -30.59 -6.10 1.03
CA GLU A 9 -30.03 -6.29 -0.33
C GLU A 9 -28.59 -6.81 -0.31
N ALA A 10 -27.76 -6.34 0.63
CA ALA A 10 -26.41 -6.88 0.82
C ALA A 10 -26.43 -8.36 1.22
N GLU A 11 -27.37 -8.78 2.06
CA GLU A 11 -27.58 -10.19 2.43
C GLU A 11 -28.11 -11.02 1.26
N LYS A 12 -29.10 -10.52 0.51
CA LYS A 12 -29.66 -11.19 -0.68
C LYS A 12 -28.65 -11.41 -1.79
N ALA A 13 -27.57 -10.64 -1.85
CA ALA A 13 -26.53 -10.82 -2.87
C ALA A 13 -25.84 -12.19 -2.79
N GLU A 14 -25.91 -12.86 -1.62
CA GLU A 14 -25.39 -14.21 -1.33
C GLU A 14 -23.99 -14.47 -1.92
N LEU A 15 -23.12 -13.46 -1.85
CA LEU A 15 -21.81 -13.51 -2.51
C LEU A 15 -20.93 -14.64 -1.94
N THR A 16 -21.12 -15.01 -0.68
CA THR A 16 -20.46 -16.17 -0.05
C THR A 16 -20.77 -17.50 -0.69
N ASN A 17 -21.97 -17.69 -1.25
CA ASN A 17 -22.36 -18.93 -1.92
C ASN A 17 -21.75 -19.05 -3.31
N LYS A 18 -21.22 -17.95 -3.86
CA LYS A 18 -20.64 -17.89 -5.21
C LYS A 18 -19.16 -18.29 -5.19
N ILE A 19 -18.89 -19.50 -4.70
CA ILE A 19 -17.54 -20.04 -4.49
C ILE A 19 -16.67 -20.14 -5.76
N HIS A 20 -17.29 -20.08 -6.94
CA HIS A 20 -16.62 -20.08 -8.24
C HIS A 20 -16.12 -18.70 -8.66
N ILE A 21 -16.51 -17.62 -7.96
CA ILE A 21 -15.99 -16.29 -8.21
C ILE A 21 -14.60 -16.19 -7.60
N LEU A 22 -13.60 -16.04 -8.47
CA LEU A 22 -12.20 -15.85 -8.08
C LEU A 22 -11.76 -14.38 -8.24
N GLU A 23 -12.50 -13.59 -9.00
CA GLU A 23 -12.20 -12.19 -9.25
C GLU A 23 -13.41 -11.33 -8.93
N LEU A 24 -13.21 -10.27 -8.16
CA LEU A 24 -14.27 -9.35 -7.79
C LEU A 24 -13.82 -7.90 -7.88
N ASN A 25 -14.57 -7.10 -8.63
CA ASN A 25 -14.40 -5.66 -8.69
C ASN A 25 -15.57 -4.97 -7.97
N LEU A 26 -15.30 -4.44 -6.77
CA LEU A 26 -16.26 -3.70 -5.96
C LEU A 26 -16.15 -2.21 -6.25
N PHE A 27 -17.18 -1.68 -6.91
CA PHE A 27 -17.35 -0.25 -7.12
C PHE A 27 -18.33 0.30 -6.11
N ILE A 28 -17.82 1.02 -5.12
CA ILE A 28 -18.64 1.58 -4.05
C ILE A 28 -19.05 3.00 -4.45
N LEU A 29 -20.10 3.09 -5.26
CA LEU A 29 -20.67 4.36 -5.67
C LEU A 29 -21.60 4.90 -4.58
N GLY A 30 -21.45 6.19 -4.26
CA GLY A 30 -22.28 6.86 -3.25
C GLY A 30 -21.72 6.79 -1.83
N ASN A 31 -22.54 7.13 -0.84
CA ASN A 31 -22.21 7.02 0.58
C ASN A 31 -22.84 5.73 1.12
N VAL A 32 -22.16 4.60 0.91
CA VAL A 32 -22.56 3.34 1.57
C VAL A 32 -22.15 3.43 3.04
N ARG A 33 -23.06 3.06 3.94
CA ARG A 33 -22.78 3.06 5.37
C ARG A 33 -21.72 2.00 5.69
N MET A 34 -20.96 2.29 6.74
CA MET A 34 -19.83 1.46 7.13
C MET A 34 -20.26 0.10 7.73
N ASP A 35 -21.39 0.07 8.44
CA ASP A 35 -21.95 -1.15 9.02
C ASP A 35 -22.44 -2.13 7.95
N VAL A 36 -23.07 -1.63 6.88
CA VAL A 36 -23.41 -2.43 5.68
C VAL A 36 -22.15 -3.08 5.10
N MET A 37 -21.05 -2.33 5.05
CA MET A 37 -19.78 -2.83 4.55
C MET A 37 -19.14 -3.87 5.44
N ASP A 38 -19.27 -3.75 6.76
CA ASP A 38 -18.72 -4.71 7.71
C ASP A 38 -19.49 -6.05 7.71
N VAL A 39 -20.78 -6.05 7.35
CA VAL A 39 -21.60 -7.28 7.22
C VAL A 39 -21.55 -7.90 5.83
N LEU A 40 -21.06 -7.17 4.82
CA LEU A 40 -20.95 -7.67 3.46
C LEU A 40 -20.05 -8.92 3.41
N GLN A 41 -20.64 -10.06 3.09
CA GLN A 41 -19.91 -11.32 3.04
C GLN A 41 -19.41 -11.59 1.61
N LEU A 42 -18.11 -11.42 1.38
CA LEU A 42 -17.51 -11.64 0.06
C LEU A 42 -17.18 -13.13 -0.19
N PRO A 43 -17.04 -13.56 -1.47
CA PRO A 43 -16.68 -14.93 -1.78
C PRO A 43 -15.35 -15.32 -1.09
N PRO A 44 -15.27 -16.48 -0.42
CA PRO A 44 -14.11 -16.82 0.41
C PRO A 44 -12.86 -17.22 -0.39
N ASN A 45 -13.04 -17.65 -1.64
CA ASN A 45 -11.97 -18.16 -2.52
C ASN A 45 -11.46 -17.12 -3.53
N LEU A 46 -11.68 -15.83 -3.25
CA LEU A 46 -11.19 -14.76 -4.12
C LEU A 46 -9.66 -14.82 -4.25
N HIS A 47 -9.21 -14.73 -5.49
CA HIS A 47 -7.82 -14.57 -5.90
C HIS A 47 -7.52 -13.10 -6.23
N THR A 48 -8.47 -12.38 -6.81
CA THR A 48 -8.31 -10.96 -7.18
C THR A 48 -9.45 -10.13 -6.63
N LEU A 49 -9.11 -9.01 -5.98
CA LEU A 49 -10.04 -8.05 -5.46
C LEU A 49 -9.62 -6.64 -5.87
N GLN A 50 -10.52 -5.92 -6.53
CA GLN A 50 -10.40 -4.47 -6.71
C GLN A 50 -11.47 -3.77 -5.88
N LEU A 51 -11.05 -2.89 -4.99
CA LEU A 51 -11.93 -1.97 -4.25
C LEU A 51 -11.77 -0.57 -4.83
N ASP A 52 -12.83 -0.04 -5.45
CA ASP A 52 -12.83 1.26 -6.10
C ASP A 52 -13.86 2.21 -5.47
N TYR A 53 -13.50 3.49 -5.38
CA TYR A 53 -14.33 4.59 -4.89
C TYR A 53 -14.86 4.45 -3.45
N TYR A 54 -14.26 3.62 -2.59
CA TYR A 54 -14.66 3.51 -1.20
C TYR A 54 -14.46 4.84 -0.44
N LYS A 55 -15.56 5.44 0.05
CA LYS A 55 -15.57 6.78 0.66
C LYS A 55 -15.54 6.79 2.19
N CYS A 56 -15.56 5.64 2.86
CA CYS A 56 -15.41 5.65 4.32
C CYS A 56 -13.94 5.94 4.71
N ASN A 57 -13.72 6.33 5.96
CA ASN A 57 -12.40 6.68 6.49
C ASN A 57 -11.66 5.49 7.12
N ARG A 58 -12.29 4.33 7.22
CA ARG A 58 -11.72 3.08 7.74
C ARG A 58 -12.16 1.94 6.84
N PHE A 59 -11.25 1.00 6.56
CA PHE A 59 -11.55 -0.16 5.73
C PHE A 59 -12.46 -1.19 6.45
N PRO A 60 -13.30 -1.91 5.69
CA PRO A 60 -14.15 -2.95 6.24
C PRO A 60 -13.34 -4.14 6.76
N LYS A 61 -13.86 -4.86 7.76
CA LYS A 61 -13.14 -5.96 8.42
C LYS A 61 -12.70 -7.07 7.47
N TRP A 62 -13.52 -7.38 6.46
CA TRP A 62 -13.23 -8.46 5.51
C TRP A 62 -12.02 -8.19 4.63
N ILE A 63 -11.51 -6.95 4.53
CA ILE A 63 -10.36 -6.61 3.67
C ILE A 63 -9.09 -7.42 4.04
N THR A 64 -9.01 -7.88 5.29
CA THR A 64 -7.90 -8.67 5.82
C THR A 64 -8.28 -10.13 6.11
N SER A 65 -9.45 -10.59 5.67
CA SER A 65 -9.99 -11.92 6.01
C SER A 65 -9.87 -12.94 4.88
N PHE A 66 -9.01 -12.69 3.90
CA PHE A 66 -8.83 -13.58 2.75
C PHE A 66 -7.60 -14.49 2.89
N ASN A 67 -7.81 -15.79 2.70
CA ASN A 67 -6.74 -16.79 2.76
C ASN A 67 -6.09 -17.04 1.40
N TYR A 68 -6.81 -16.81 0.30
CA TYR A 68 -6.38 -17.15 -1.06
C TYR A 68 -6.17 -15.94 -1.97
N LEU A 69 -6.34 -14.72 -1.44
CA LEU A 69 -6.22 -13.50 -2.23
C LEU A 69 -4.76 -13.30 -2.65
N ARG A 70 -4.55 -13.24 -3.96
CA ARG A 70 -3.25 -13.02 -4.62
C ARG A 70 -3.08 -11.59 -5.08
N GLU A 71 -4.15 -10.93 -5.49
CA GLU A 71 -4.09 -9.59 -6.03
C GLU A 71 -5.10 -8.68 -5.32
N LEU A 72 -4.61 -7.58 -4.75
CA LEU A 72 -5.44 -6.55 -4.15
C LEU A 72 -5.13 -5.20 -4.79
N SER A 73 -6.17 -4.55 -5.33
CA SER A 73 -6.08 -3.19 -5.82
C SER A 73 -7.05 -2.28 -5.08
N ILE A 74 -6.52 -1.27 -4.40
CA ILE A 74 -7.29 -0.24 -3.71
C ILE A 74 -7.20 1.03 -4.55
N ARG A 75 -8.33 1.50 -5.08
CA ARG A 75 -8.40 2.61 -6.04
C ARG A 75 -9.35 3.68 -5.55
N LYS A 76 -8.95 4.94 -5.66
CA LYS A 76 -9.80 6.12 -5.42
C LYS A 76 -10.51 6.11 -4.07
N CYS A 77 -9.89 5.47 -3.06
CA CYS A 77 -10.36 5.41 -1.69
C CYS A 77 -9.92 6.68 -0.95
N ARG A 78 -10.46 7.82 -1.37
CA ARG A 78 -9.91 9.16 -1.09
C ARG A 78 -10.01 9.62 0.35
N ASN A 79 -10.82 9.00 1.20
CA ASN A 79 -11.06 9.47 2.58
C ASN A 79 -10.23 8.76 3.65
N CYS A 80 -9.52 7.68 3.30
CA CYS A 80 -8.66 6.96 4.24
C CYS A 80 -7.29 7.64 4.35
N SER A 81 -6.83 7.86 5.57
CA SER A 81 -5.50 8.42 5.86
C SER A 81 -4.41 7.39 6.09
N SER A 82 -4.78 6.12 6.29
CA SER A 82 -3.85 5.00 6.46
C SER A 82 -4.39 3.73 5.78
N LEU A 83 -3.50 2.75 5.58
CA LEU A 83 -3.85 1.43 5.09
C LEU A 83 -4.15 0.47 6.25
N PRO A 84 -5.02 -0.54 6.04
CA PRO A 84 -5.25 -1.57 7.04
C PRO A 84 -4.05 -2.52 7.11
N LEU A 85 -4.10 -3.48 8.05
CA LEU A 85 -3.07 -4.50 8.28
C LEU A 85 -3.00 -5.56 7.18
N LEU A 86 -2.72 -5.14 5.95
CA LEU A 86 -2.68 -6.00 4.76
C LEU A 86 -1.53 -7.03 4.82
N GLY A 87 -0.51 -6.80 5.64
CA GLY A 87 0.64 -7.68 5.81
C GLY A 87 0.33 -9.06 6.38
N ILE A 88 -0.88 -9.28 6.90
CA ILE A 88 -1.32 -10.59 7.38
C ILE A 88 -1.87 -11.49 6.27
N LEU A 89 -2.09 -10.96 5.07
CA LEU A 89 -2.66 -11.73 3.96
C LEU A 89 -1.62 -12.77 3.46
N PRO A 90 -1.89 -14.07 3.61
CA PRO A 90 -0.86 -15.10 3.49
C PRO A 90 -0.49 -15.44 2.06
N MET A 91 -1.35 -15.18 1.07
CA MET A 91 -1.13 -15.52 -0.34
C MET A 91 -1.02 -14.28 -1.25
N LEU A 92 -0.99 -13.07 -0.68
CA LEU A 92 -0.99 -11.85 -1.48
C LEU A 92 0.34 -11.72 -2.24
N GLU A 93 0.26 -11.71 -3.57
CA GLU A 93 1.37 -11.61 -4.51
C GLU A 93 1.52 -10.18 -5.05
N GLU A 94 0.41 -9.49 -5.31
CA GLU A 94 0.42 -8.11 -5.79
C GLU A 94 -0.50 -7.21 -4.97
N LEU A 95 0.04 -6.08 -4.53
CA LEU A 95 -0.71 -5.00 -3.88
C LEU A 95 -0.48 -3.70 -4.64
N SER A 96 -1.59 -3.07 -5.05
CA SER A 96 -1.52 -1.77 -5.70
C SER A 96 -2.49 -0.78 -5.10
N VAL A 97 -1.99 0.41 -4.77
CA VAL A 97 -2.73 1.51 -4.15
C VAL A 97 -2.70 2.70 -5.11
N TYR A 98 -3.86 3.04 -5.68
CA TYR A 98 -4.00 4.09 -6.68
C TYR A 98 -4.95 5.19 -6.20
N HIS A 99 -4.54 6.46 -6.36
CA HIS A 99 -5.40 7.63 -6.09
C HIS A 99 -5.99 7.66 -4.66
N MET A 100 -5.22 7.21 -3.65
CA MET A 100 -5.56 7.43 -2.24
C MET A 100 -5.06 8.81 -1.80
N GLU A 101 -5.77 9.85 -2.26
CA GLU A 101 -5.31 11.24 -2.16
C GLU A 101 -5.12 11.74 -0.71
N ASN A 102 -5.85 11.20 0.27
CA ASN A 102 -5.67 11.52 1.69
C ASN A 102 -4.79 10.54 2.47
N LEU A 103 -4.17 9.54 1.84
CA LEU A 103 -3.19 8.69 2.52
C LEU A 103 -2.08 9.60 3.07
N GLU A 104 -1.87 9.61 4.38
CA GLU A 104 -0.91 10.51 5.05
C GLU A 104 0.34 9.76 5.50
N TRP A 105 0.18 8.53 6.01
CA TRP A 105 1.28 7.69 6.44
C TRP A 105 1.06 6.21 6.14
N VAL A 106 2.16 5.46 6.04
CA VAL A 106 2.17 4.00 6.01
C VAL A 106 3.07 3.52 7.15
N GLY A 107 2.46 2.97 8.20
CA GLY A 107 3.16 2.55 9.41
C GLY A 107 3.34 1.04 9.57
N ASN A 108 3.78 0.61 10.75
CA ASN A 108 3.98 -0.82 11.07
C ASN A 108 2.65 -1.59 11.13
N GLU A 109 1.54 -0.88 11.36
CA GLU A 109 0.19 -1.43 11.32
C GLU A 109 -0.14 -2.03 9.95
N PHE A 110 0.38 -1.45 8.86
CA PHE A 110 0.23 -1.98 7.50
C PHE A 110 0.84 -3.38 7.36
N LEU A 111 1.94 -3.64 8.05
CA LEU A 111 2.61 -4.94 8.09
C LEU A 111 1.89 -5.94 9.00
N GLY A 112 0.88 -5.50 9.77
CA GLY A 112 0.23 -6.32 10.79
C GLY A 112 1.13 -6.62 11.99
N ILE A 113 2.09 -5.75 12.28
CA ILE A 113 2.98 -5.87 13.44
C ILE A 113 2.33 -5.12 14.61
N LYS A 114 2.03 -5.85 15.68
CA LYS A 114 1.54 -5.27 16.93
C LYS A 114 2.72 -5.08 17.88
N GLU A 115 2.84 -3.90 18.47
CA GLU A 115 3.99 -3.50 19.29
C GLU A 115 4.14 -4.26 20.63
N ASN A 116 3.27 -5.24 20.96
CA ASN A 116 3.20 -5.85 22.30
C ASN A 116 2.76 -7.32 22.36
N VAL A 117 3.16 -8.20 21.44
CA VAL A 117 2.73 -9.61 21.53
C VAL A 117 3.90 -10.56 21.26
N ASP A 118 4.05 -11.54 22.15
CA ASP A 118 4.77 -12.82 21.96
C ASP A 118 4.11 -13.67 20.85
N GLU A 119 3.76 -13.03 19.73
CA GLU A 119 3.17 -13.70 18.60
C GLU A 119 4.29 -14.49 17.92
N PRO A 120 4.10 -15.80 17.67
CA PRO A 120 5.12 -16.59 16.99
C PRO A 120 5.49 -15.89 15.69
N SER A 121 6.80 -15.92 15.37
CA SER A 121 7.44 -15.25 14.25
C SER A 121 6.78 -15.60 12.91
N SER A 122 5.66 -14.94 12.60
CA SER A 122 4.92 -15.08 11.36
C SER A 122 5.49 -14.11 10.34
N SER A 123 5.89 -14.62 9.18
CA SER A 123 6.33 -13.76 8.09
C SER A 123 5.20 -12.83 7.67
N LYS A 124 5.50 -11.53 7.55
CA LYS A 124 4.55 -10.53 7.09
C LYS A 124 4.71 -10.34 5.58
N PHE A 125 3.61 -10.33 4.85
CA PHE A 125 3.59 -10.37 3.38
C PHE A 125 4.46 -11.52 2.82
N PRO A 126 4.19 -12.78 3.20
CA PRO A 126 5.08 -13.90 2.89
C PRO A 126 5.19 -14.17 1.38
N MET A 127 4.19 -13.84 0.56
CA MET A 127 4.18 -14.10 -0.89
C MET A 127 4.23 -12.83 -1.76
N LEU A 128 4.32 -11.64 -1.15
CA LEU A 128 4.20 -10.38 -1.90
C LEU A 128 5.39 -10.21 -2.83
N LYS A 129 5.14 -10.08 -4.12
CA LYS A 129 6.12 -9.90 -5.20
C LYS A 129 6.19 -8.48 -5.72
N LYS A 130 5.04 -7.79 -5.72
CA LYS A 130 4.91 -6.43 -6.27
C LYS A 130 4.08 -5.54 -5.35
N LEU A 131 4.66 -4.39 -5.03
CA LEU A 131 4.01 -3.32 -4.27
C LEU A 131 4.03 -2.03 -5.09
N CYS A 132 2.86 -1.45 -5.33
CA CYS A 132 2.71 -0.25 -6.12
C CYS A 132 1.91 0.81 -5.36
N PHE A 133 2.45 2.04 -5.34
CA PHE A 133 1.74 3.24 -4.90
C PHE A 133 1.74 4.25 -6.03
N ASP A 134 0.58 4.80 -6.34
CA ASP A 134 0.42 5.80 -7.38
C ASP A 134 -0.59 6.87 -6.98
N HIS A 135 -0.25 8.14 -7.20
CA HIS A 135 -1.09 9.30 -6.88
C HIS A 135 -1.56 9.35 -5.41
N CYS A 136 -0.68 9.03 -4.45
CA CYS A 136 -0.93 9.18 -3.01
C CYS A 136 -0.42 10.54 -2.52
N ASN A 137 -1.14 11.61 -2.89
CA ASN A 137 -0.62 12.97 -2.87
C ASN A 137 -0.37 13.57 -1.47
N LYS A 138 -1.05 13.10 -0.42
CA LYS A 138 -0.80 13.53 0.96
C LYS A 138 0.21 12.66 1.72
N TRP A 139 0.73 11.61 1.08
CA TRP A 139 1.56 10.64 1.76
C TRP A 139 2.94 11.24 2.03
N GLU A 140 3.24 11.52 3.29
CA GLU A 140 4.47 12.21 3.69
C GLU A 140 5.51 11.26 4.29
N GLU A 141 5.05 10.24 5.02
CA GLU A 141 5.91 9.36 5.80
C GLU A 141 5.61 7.88 5.53
N TRP A 142 6.65 7.13 5.16
CA TRP A 142 6.64 5.67 5.25
C TRP A 142 7.51 5.28 6.44
N LYS A 143 6.85 4.90 7.54
CA LYS A 143 7.51 4.60 8.81
C LYS A 143 8.43 3.40 8.63
N ASP A 144 9.65 3.54 9.12
CA ASP A 144 10.60 2.44 9.15
C ASP A 144 10.35 1.52 10.36
N ILE A 145 10.83 0.29 10.27
CA ILE A 145 10.71 -0.69 11.35
C ILE A 145 11.74 -0.42 12.46
N SER A 146 11.38 -0.72 13.71
CA SER A 146 12.30 -0.64 14.85
C SER A 146 13.33 -1.78 14.85
N GLU A 147 14.40 -1.63 15.62
CA GLU A 147 15.46 -2.65 15.74
C GLU A 147 14.98 -3.95 16.38
N GLU A 148 13.98 -3.87 17.25
CA GLU A 148 13.38 -5.02 17.93
C GLU A 148 12.62 -5.91 16.94
N VAL A 149 11.90 -5.30 16.00
CA VAL A 149 11.13 -5.99 14.95
C VAL A 149 12.05 -6.73 13.97
N LYS A 150 13.23 -6.17 13.69
CA LYS A 150 14.21 -6.73 12.74
C LYS A 150 14.62 -8.17 13.07
N ASN A 151 14.69 -8.52 14.36
CA ASN A 151 15.18 -9.82 14.80
C ASN A 151 14.08 -10.88 14.92
N SER A 152 12.81 -10.48 14.81
CA SER A 152 11.66 -11.33 15.14
C SER A 152 10.81 -11.71 13.92
N PHE A 153 10.87 -10.94 12.83
CA PHE A 153 9.98 -11.15 11.68
C PHE A 153 10.73 -11.10 10.34
N SER A 154 10.34 -12.00 9.43
CA SER A 154 10.66 -11.90 8.02
C SER A 154 9.60 -11.05 7.32
N VAL A 155 9.96 -9.85 6.85
CA VAL A 155 9.03 -8.89 6.25
C VAL A 155 9.25 -8.81 4.75
N MET A 156 8.19 -9.10 3.98
CA MET A 156 8.18 -9.08 2.51
C MET A 156 9.33 -9.88 1.88
N PRO A 157 9.57 -11.15 2.28
CA PRO A 157 10.74 -11.91 1.83
C PRO A 157 10.80 -12.13 0.32
N ASN A 158 9.67 -12.02 -0.40
CA ASN A 158 9.57 -12.27 -1.83
C ASN A 158 9.33 -11.01 -2.68
N LEU A 159 9.39 -9.80 -2.09
CA LEU A 159 9.10 -8.57 -2.81
C LEU A 159 10.21 -8.26 -3.81
N CYS A 160 9.94 -8.47 -5.09
CA CYS A 160 10.88 -8.25 -6.18
C CYS A 160 10.77 -6.86 -6.80
N ARG A 161 9.60 -6.20 -6.70
CA ARG A 161 9.33 -4.91 -7.34
C ARG A 161 8.60 -3.95 -6.41
N LEU A 162 9.20 -2.79 -6.18
CA LEU A 162 8.57 -1.64 -5.55
C LEU A 162 8.44 -0.50 -6.57
N GLN A 163 7.21 -0.01 -6.75
CA GLN A 163 6.89 1.08 -7.65
C GLN A 163 6.20 2.21 -6.90
N ILE A 164 6.71 3.42 -7.00
CA ILE A 164 6.14 4.63 -6.39
C ILE A 164 6.08 5.72 -7.45
N THR A 165 4.88 6.11 -7.84
CA THR A 165 4.65 7.08 -8.92
C THR A 165 3.74 8.22 -8.46
N ASN A 166 4.03 9.45 -8.86
CA ASN A 166 3.20 10.62 -8.55
C ASN A 166 2.92 10.82 -7.04
N CYS A 167 3.82 10.38 -6.15
CA CYS A 167 3.72 10.54 -4.69
C CYS A 167 4.58 11.72 -4.23
N GLY A 168 4.19 12.93 -4.66
CA GLY A 168 5.02 14.14 -4.55
C GLY A 168 5.36 14.60 -3.13
N ARG A 169 4.69 14.10 -2.09
CA ARG A 169 4.95 14.49 -0.69
C ARG A 169 5.79 13.50 0.11
N LEU A 170 6.06 12.31 -0.42
CA LEU A 170 6.77 11.27 0.32
C LEU A 170 8.24 11.65 0.47
N LYS A 171 8.70 11.82 1.73
CA LYS A 171 10.02 12.40 2.03
C LYS A 171 11.16 11.37 2.05
N SER A 172 10.85 10.11 2.34
CA SER A 172 11.84 9.02 2.42
C SER A 172 11.20 7.65 2.33
N LEU A 173 12.02 6.68 1.95
CA LEU A 173 11.71 5.25 2.01
C LEU A 173 12.08 4.66 3.37
N PRO A 174 11.44 3.56 3.79
CA PRO A 174 11.78 2.85 5.03
C PRO A 174 13.05 2.02 4.82
N HIS A 175 14.21 2.62 5.06
CA HIS A 175 15.50 2.07 4.67
C HIS A 175 15.88 0.76 5.37
N ARG A 176 15.53 0.60 6.65
CA ARG A 176 15.77 -0.66 7.37
C ARG A 176 14.87 -1.74 6.81
N LEU A 177 13.59 -1.43 6.56
CA LEU A 177 12.65 -2.35 5.92
C LEU A 177 13.17 -2.82 4.55
N LEU A 178 13.57 -1.90 3.68
CA LEU A 178 14.09 -2.24 2.35
C LEU A 178 15.35 -3.10 2.40
N ARG A 179 16.23 -2.88 3.39
CA ARG A 179 17.43 -3.72 3.58
C ARG A 179 17.10 -5.15 4.03
N LEU A 180 15.96 -5.37 4.69
CA LEU A 180 15.50 -6.73 5.03
C LEU A 180 14.84 -7.44 3.85
N THR A 181 14.29 -6.68 2.91
CA THR A 181 13.70 -7.16 1.67
C THR A 181 14.79 -7.59 0.66
N SER A 182 15.48 -8.69 0.96
CA SER A 182 16.66 -9.16 0.19
C SER A 182 16.35 -9.59 -1.25
N SER A 183 15.08 -9.83 -1.57
CA SER A 183 14.61 -10.21 -2.91
C SER A 183 14.37 -9.02 -3.84
N LEU A 184 14.39 -7.78 -3.33
CA LEU A 184 14.06 -6.59 -4.10
C LEU A 184 15.03 -6.39 -5.27
N GLN A 185 14.51 -6.55 -6.48
CA GLN A 185 15.27 -6.39 -7.73
C GLN A 185 15.06 -5.01 -8.34
N THR A 186 13.81 -4.56 -8.39
CA THR A 186 13.43 -3.31 -9.05
C THR A 186 12.88 -2.31 -8.04
N LEU A 187 13.44 -1.10 -8.04
CA LEU A 187 12.87 0.10 -7.43
C LEU A 187 12.62 1.14 -8.52
N TYR A 188 11.35 1.43 -8.78
CA TYR A 188 10.92 2.43 -9.75
C TYR A 188 10.27 3.62 -9.03
N ILE A 189 10.86 4.80 -9.20
CA ILE A 189 10.35 6.07 -8.66
C ILE A 189 10.12 7.00 -9.83
N GLU A 190 8.89 7.52 -9.97
CA GLU A 190 8.55 8.47 -11.04
C GLU A 190 7.72 9.62 -10.49
N GLU A 191 8.02 10.85 -10.91
CA GLU A 191 7.25 12.06 -10.52
C GLU A 191 7.08 12.22 -9.00
N CYS A 192 8.08 11.79 -8.22
CA CYS A 192 8.13 11.93 -6.77
C CYS A 192 9.22 12.94 -6.39
N GLN A 193 8.88 14.22 -6.29
CA GLN A 193 9.85 15.31 -6.14
C GLN A 193 10.82 15.12 -4.97
N PHE A 194 10.35 14.81 -3.76
CA PHE A 194 11.22 14.68 -2.58
C PHE A 194 12.08 13.43 -2.64
N LEU A 195 11.54 12.31 -3.11
CA LEU A 195 12.34 11.09 -3.30
C LEU A 195 13.39 11.26 -4.40
N THR A 196 13.04 11.97 -5.47
CA THR A 196 13.97 12.29 -6.56
C THR A 196 15.11 13.16 -6.04
N LEU A 197 14.80 14.25 -5.34
CA LEU A 197 15.78 15.11 -4.68
C LEU A 197 16.70 14.31 -3.75
N ARG A 198 16.12 13.38 -2.98
CA ARG A 198 16.83 12.63 -1.96
C ARG A 198 17.70 11.51 -2.50
N TYR A 199 17.33 10.86 -3.60
CA TYR A 199 17.99 9.62 -4.03
C TYR A 199 18.61 9.67 -5.43
N LYS A 200 18.35 10.69 -6.24
CA LYS A 200 18.88 10.75 -7.61
C LYS A 200 20.35 11.17 -7.60
N LYS A 201 21.24 10.24 -7.98
CA LYS A 201 22.72 10.41 -7.97
C LYS A 201 23.20 11.70 -8.62
N SER A 202 22.54 12.15 -9.68
CA SER A 202 22.95 13.33 -10.45
C SER A 202 22.74 14.66 -9.72
N TRP A 203 22.07 14.67 -8.55
CA TRP A 203 21.73 15.89 -7.82
C TRP A 203 22.47 15.91 -6.47
N GLY A 204 23.54 16.71 -6.38
CA GLY A 204 24.24 17.07 -5.14
C GLY A 204 24.58 15.93 -4.15
N PRO A 205 24.93 16.27 -2.89
CA PRO A 205 24.94 15.30 -1.80
C PRO A 205 23.54 14.71 -1.60
N ASN A 206 23.43 13.39 -1.66
CA ASN A 206 22.15 12.68 -1.59
C ASN A 206 22.27 11.34 -0.86
N ASP A 207 21.13 10.75 -0.51
CA ASP A 207 21.01 9.50 0.22
C ASP A 207 20.98 8.28 -0.71
N ASN A 208 21.47 8.39 -1.96
CA ASN A 208 21.41 7.28 -2.91
C ASN A 208 22.07 5.99 -2.38
N HIS A 209 23.11 6.12 -1.57
CA HIS A 209 23.79 4.99 -0.93
C HIS A 209 22.82 4.09 -0.14
N LEU A 210 21.71 4.62 0.37
CA LEU A 210 20.70 3.86 1.11
C LEU A 210 19.86 2.92 0.23
N ILE A 211 19.81 3.14 -1.09
CA ILE A 211 19.06 2.32 -2.05
C ILE A 211 19.94 1.74 -3.16
N SER A 212 21.23 2.10 -3.20
CA SER A 212 22.20 1.69 -4.23
C SER A 212 22.47 0.18 -4.32
N HIS A 213 22.04 -0.59 -3.32
CA HIS A 213 22.14 -2.04 -3.29
C HIS A 213 21.06 -2.73 -4.15
N ILE A 214 20.04 -2.01 -4.60
CA ILE A 214 18.94 -2.52 -5.43
C ILE A 214 19.43 -2.58 -6.90
N PRO A 215 19.39 -3.75 -7.58
CA PRO A 215 19.98 -3.92 -8.90
C PRO A 215 19.41 -3.03 -10.01
N ASP A 216 18.09 -2.97 -10.12
CA ASP A 216 17.36 -2.23 -11.14
C ASP A 216 16.70 -0.99 -10.51
N LEU A 217 17.46 0.11 -10.48
CA LEU A 217 17.03 1.38 -9.90
C LEU A 217 16.72 2.40 -11.01
N SER A 218 15.46 2.81 -11.09
CA SER A 218 14.99 3.87 -12.01
C SER A 218 14.35 5.01 -11.23
N ILE A 219 14.86 6.24 -11.45
CA ILE A 219 14.32 7.46 -10.86
C ILE A 219 14.07 8.48 -11.97
N VAL A 220 12.81 8.63 -12.35
CA VAL A 220 12.33 9.48 -13.45
C VAL A 220 11.62 10.71 -12.88
N PHE A 221 11.93 11.88 -13.44
CA PHE A 221 11.28 13.14 -13.06
C PHE A 221 11.39 14.10 -14.24
N GLU A 222 10.26 14.55 -14.80
CA GLU A 222 10.22 15.47 -15.93
C GLU A 222 10.75 16.85 -15.54
N SER A 223 11.64 17.38 -16.37
CA SER A 223 12.47 18.54 -16.04
C SER A 223 11.74 19.89 -16.02
N LYS A 224 10.45 19.96 -16.37
CA LYS A 224 9.70 21.22 -16.51
C LYS A 224 9.61 22.03 -15.20
N TYR A 225 9.92 21.41 -14.05
CA TYR A 225 9.89 22.06 -12.74
C TYR A 225 11.28 22.39 -12.16
N TYR A 226 12.39 22.06 -12.85
CA TYR A 226 13.76 22.27 -12.34
C TYR A 226 14.04 23.72 -11.92
N GLY A 227 13.59 24.69 -12.73
CA GLY A 227 13.82 26.11 -12.46
C GLY A 227 13.12 26.63 -11.20
N TYR A 228 12.09 25.93 -10.70
CA TYR A 228 11.37 26.36 -9.51
C TYR A 228 12.08 25.95 -8.21
N TYR A 229 12.85 24.86 -8.24
CA TYR A 229 13.46 24.27 -7.04
C TYR A 229 14.88 24.79 -6.76
N ASP A 230 15.63 25.16 -7.80
CA ASP A 230 16.95 25.78 -7.63
C ASP A 230 16.84 27.12 -6.86
N HIS A 231 15.76 27.87 -7.11
CA HIS A 231 15.43 29.10 -6.39
C HIS A 231 14.89 28.90 -4.98
N MET A 232 14.29 27.74 -4.67
CA MET A 232 13.64 27.52 -3.37
C MET A 232 14.59 26.92 -2.32
N TYR A 233 15.59 26.14 -2.76
CA TYR A 233 16.50 25.40 -1.87
C TYR A 233 17.95 25.90 -1.88
N GLY A 234 18.25 26.99 -2.60
CA GLY A 234 19.47 27.76 -2.40
C GLY A 234 20.76 26.99 -2.69
N TYR A 235 20.84 26.33 -3.85
CA TYR A 235 22.09 25.77 -4.34
C TYR A 235 22.85 26.84 -5.15
N TYR A 236 23.50 27.77 -4.45
CA TYR A 236 24.56 28.65 -4.99
C TYR A 236 25.80 28.57 -4.09
#